data_AF-A0A2A2RWR6-F1
#
_entry.id   AF-A0A2A2RWR6-F1
#
_cell.length_a   1.000
_cell.length_b   1.000
_cell.length_c   1.000
_cell.angle_alpha   90.00
_cell.angle_beta   90.00
_cell.angle_gamma   90.00
#
_symmetry.space_group_name_H-M   'P 1'
#
loop_
_entity.id
_entity.type
_entity.pdbx_description
1 polymer ?
#
loop_
_entity_poly.entity_id
_entity_poly.type
_entity_poly.pdbx_seq_one_letter_code
_entity_poly.pdbx_strand_id
1 'polypeptide(L)'
;MPTDTELAAYLDGSLPAADRARLEAEAERNPALRRQLVQHARMEAALRAALGDAEANATVRRSVLAVTQGEAEATLKQRVLSDTVHLRRTPSWREELAAGWARVWRLPTFAGAAAVLLLLVALWPKQQTTHQPLVAGANLELPARLLAADEVWRALGGEATRWRAVAGATLRLPTNAPATLVFADGSALQLDPGTVIEFSAPADAAAAGGKQLRLLAGSFTAQVKPQPAGRPLRVHTPHAVVTVVGTEFGLSVAGAETQLEVITGSVKLARPGGEPPLAVGAGETALASATVAPRATRLPRNPLVWPFASDSPWNRPLGAGAEFEPVTARAFTVDGPLQDATRSRRPFLASPAGPLRGVWERGRWRGDIRFGDVDRLPLGRNESVVILQPARRMAVELLGIELRADGDLEAAVVETLDLAGSGIGNAVPGLRPHGFSSLGGLLRFGEPHDGVRHALAARISADRLRAGAWPTWPAMGNAVPPGRGSAASNLRIGSLLALPPGVDLRALGLGTNGPGYELARALQDFGVYVTGVGPEPFVLLLGEERAGAEWEAPALNRLVPLLQVVRNNTPQTPGGGGIPRREPAPELVPR
;
A
#
# COMPACT_ATOMS: atom_id res chain seq x y z
N MET A 1 28.65 -31.77 29.14
CA MET A 1 27.71 -30.74 28.65
C MET A 1 26.37 -31.03 29.28
N PRO A 2 25.86 -30.11 30.12
CA PRO A 2 24.57 -30.29 30.79
C PRO A 2 23.44 -30.34 29.77
N THR A 3 22.38 -31.06 30.12
CA THR A 3 21.20 -31.20 29.26
C THR A 3 20.32 -29.94 29.35
N ASP A 4 19.49 -29.69 28.34
CA ASP A 4 18.56 -28.54 28.36
C ASP A 4 17.62 -28.56 29.57
N THR A 5 17.24 -29.76 30.02
CA THR A 5 16.44 -29.98 31.23
C THR A 5 17.18 -29.59 32.50
N GLU A 6 18.49 -29.88 32.57
CA GLU A 6 19.35 -29.52 33.70
C GLU A 6 19.60 -28.00 33.74
N LEU A 7 19.74 -27.35 32.59
CA LEU A 7 19.85 -25.90 32.46
C LEU A 7 18.55 -25.17 32.83
N ALA A 8 17.40 -25.72 32.46
CA ALA A 8 16.09 -25.19 32.86
C ALA A 8 15.89 -25.29 34.38
N ALA A 9 16.19 -26.45 34.97
CA ALA A 9 16.10 -26.68 36.41
C ALA A 9 17.08 -25.78 37.21
N TYR A 10 18.23 -25.44 36.64
CA TYR A 10 19.15 -24.48 37.23
C TYR A 10 18.57 -23.06 37.28
N LEU A 11 17.89 -22.63 36.21
CA LEU A 11 17.35 -21.27 36.09
C LEU A 11 16.05 -21.05 36.86
N ASP A 12 15.19 -22.07 36.95
CA ASP A 12 13.97 -22.02 37.76
C ASP A 12 14.20 -22.31 39.25
N GLY A 13 15.43 -22.71 39.60
CA GLY A 13 15.87 -22.95 40.98
C GLY A 13 15.49 -24.32 41.53
N SER A 14 14.98 -25.25 40.70
CA SER A 14 14.60 -26.60 41.11
C SER A 14 15.77 -27.61 41.13
N LEU A 15 16.95 -27.22 40.63
CA LEU A 15 18.13 -28.10 40.60
C LEU A 15 18.67 -28.39 42.01
N PRO A 16 18.96 -29.65 42.37
CA PRO A 16 19.54 -30.01 43.66
C PRO A 16 20.85 -29.25 43.95
N ALA A 17 21.08 -28.86 45.21
CA ALA A 17 22.20 -27.99 45.58
C ALA A 17 23.58 -28.54 45.20
N ALA A 18 23.77 -29.86 45.23
CA ALA A 18 25.02 -30.51 44.83
C ALA A 18 25.27 -30.41 43.31
N ASP A 19 24.22 -30.59 42.50
CA ASP A 19 24.29 -30.48 41.03
C ASP A 19 24.41 -29.02 40.59
N ARG A 20 23.78 -28.11 41.32
CA ARG A 20 23.92 -26.66 41.14
C ARG A 20 25.36 -26.20 41.35
N ALA A 21 25.98 -26.59 42.46
CA ALA A 21 27.37 -26.25 42.73
C ALA A 21 28.34 -26.83 41.69
N ARG A 22 28.06 -28.04 41.17
CA ARG A 22 28.81 -28.63 40.05
C ARG A 22 28.68 -27.78 38.78
N LEU A 23 27.45 -27.41 38.41
CA LEU A 23 27.15 -26.64 37.19
C LEU A 23 27.78 -25.24 37.24
N GLU A 24 27.73 -24.58 38.40
CA GLU A 24 28.32 -23.26 38.63
C GLU A 24 29.85 -23.32 38.51
N ALA A 25 30.51 -24.30 39.14
CA ALA A 25 31.95 -24.50 39.02
C ALA A 25 32.40 -24.84 37.58
N GLU A 26 31.55 -25.55 36.81
CA GLU A 26 31.80 -25.84 35.39
C GLU A 26 31.61 -24.60 34.51
N ALA A 27 30.58 -23.78 34.77
CA ALA A 27 30.34 -22.51 34.07
C ALA A 27 31.41 -21.45 34.35
N GLU A 28 32.05 -21.51 35.52
CA GLU A 28 33.22 -20.68 35.85
C GLU A 28 34.44 -21.00 34.97
N ARG A 29 34.63 -22.27 34.60
CA ARG A 29 35.76 -22.73 33.80
C ARG A 29 35.46 -22.81 32.31
N ASN A 30 34.18 -22.81 31.91
CA ASN A 30 33.75 -22.96 30.52
C ASN A 30 32.95 -21.74 30.00
N PRO A 31 33.57 -20.86 29.19
CA PRO A 31 32.91 -19.69 28.62
C PRO A 31 31.74 -20.00 27.68
N ALA A 32 31.72 -21.18 27.05
CA ALA A 32 30.63 -21.60 26.17
C ALA A 32 29.37 -21.92 26.98
N LEU A 33 29.52 -22.67 28.07
CA LEU A 33 28.43 -22.99 28.99
C LEU A 33 27.85 -21.72 29.65
N ARG A 34 28.71 -20.74 29.98
CA ARG A 34 28.26 -19.45 30.52
C ARG A 34 27.40 -18.67 29.54
N ARG A 35 27.75 -18.66 28.25
CA ARG A 35 26.92 -18.03 27.20
C ARG A 35 25.57 -18.72 27.04
N GLN A 36 25.55 -20.05 27.11
CA GLN A 36 24.34 -20.85 27.01
C GLN A 36 23.37 -20.57 28.18
N LEU A 37 23.88 -20.48 29.41
CA LEU A 37 23.08 -20.10 30.59
C LEU A 37 22.47 -18.70 30.48
N VAL A 38 23.23 -17.71 30.00
CA VAL A 38 22.73 -16.35 29.78
C VAL A 38 21.65 -16.32 28.68
N GLN A 39 21.80 -17.12 27.64
CA GLN A 39 20.82 -17.21 26.56
C GLN A 39 19.50 -17.85 27.04
N HIS A 40 19.58 -18.93 27.82
CA HIS A 40 18.39 -19.55 28.41
C HIS A 40 17.69 -18.62 29.42
N ALA A 41 18.44 -17.92 30.29
CA ALA A 41 17.87 -16.96 31.23
C ALA A 41 17.11 -15.81 30.53
N ARG A 42 17.65 -15.32 29.40
CA ARG A 42 16.99 -14.29 28.57
C ARG A 42 15.71 -14.80 27.91
N MET A 43 15.71 -16.05 27.45
CA MET A 43 14.53 -16.68 26.87
C MET A 43 13.42 -16.86 27.91
N GLU A 44 13.76 -17.33 29.12
CA GLU A 44 12.79 -17.51 30.20
C GLU A 44 12.23 -16.18 30.69
N ALA A 45 13.06 -15.13 30.79
CA ALA A 45 12.59 -13.77 31.11
C ALA A 45 11.65 -13.22 30.03
N ALA A 46 11.93 -13.49 28.74
CA ALA A 46 11.05 -13.12 27.64
C ALA A 46 9.73 -13.90 27.67
N LEU A 47 9.76 -15.19 28.01
CA LEU A 47 8.58 -16.03 28.19
C LEU A 47 7.72 -15.56 29.38
N ARG A 48 8.35 -15.26 30.52
CA ARG A 48 7.64 -14.80 31.73
C ARG A 48 7.02 -13.41 31.52
N ALA A 49 7.64 -12.55 30.71
CA ALA A 49 7.07 -11.28 30.27
C ALA A 49 5.94 -11.45 29.23
N ALA A 50 5.99 -12.51 28.41
CA ALA A 50 4.99 -12.79 27.37
C ALA A 50 3.73 -13.53 27.86
N LEU A 51 3.82 -14.26 28.98
CA LEU A 51 2.74 -15.13 29.49
C LEU A 51 1.76 -14.43 30.46
N GLY A 52 1.83 -13.10 30.59
CA GLY A 52 0.97 -12.30 31.46
C GLY A 52 -0.25 -11.68 30.77
N ASP A 53 -1.05 -12.44 29.99
CA ASP A 53 -2.49 -12.13 29.75
C ASP A 53 -3.22 -13.27 29.00
N ALA A 54 -4.50 -13.53 29.35
CA ALA A 54 -5.21 -14.76 28.95
C ALA A 54 -5.65 -14.81 27.47
N GLU A 55 -5.70 -13.67 26.77
CA GLU A 55 -6.14 -13.60 25.36
C GLU A 55 -4.96 -13.73 24.36
N ALA A 56 -3.76 -13.29 24.77
CA ALA A 56 -2.51 -13.56 24.04
C ALA A 56 -2.17 -15.06 23.99
N ASN A 57 -2.64 -15.82 24.98
CA ASN A 57 -2.41 -17.26 25.13
C ASN A 57 -3.00 -18.11 24.00
N ALA A 58 -4.04 -17.67 23.30
CA ALA A 58 -4.62 -18.44 22.19
C ALA A 58 -3.79 -18.35 20.90
N THR A 59 -3.06 -17.25 20.71
CA THR A 59 -2.21 -16.97 19.55
C THR A 59 -0.83 -17.57 19.73
N VAL A 60 -0.23 -17.42 20.92
CA VAL A 60 1.08 -18.02 21.23
C VAL A 60 1.01 -19.54 21.26
N ARG A 61 -0.06 -20.14 21.82
CA ARG A 61 -0.26 -21.60 21.79
C ARG A 61 -0.40 -22.15 20.37
N ARG A 62 -0.98 -21.38 19.45
CA ARG A 62 -1.05 -21.71 18.00
C ARG A 62 0.30 -21.55 17.30
N SER A 63 1.07 -20.52 17.62
CA SER A 63 2.42 -20.30 17.07
C SER A 63 3.42 -21.37 17.53
N VAL A 64 3.32 -21.83 18.79
CA VAL A 64 4.15 -22.93 19.31
C VAL A 64 3.76 -24.27 18.69
N LEU A 65 2.47 -24.53 18.45
CA LEU A 65 1.99 -25.69 17.69
C LEU A 65 2.44 -25.68 16.22
N ALA A 66 2.54 -24.50 15.58
CA ALA A 66 3.00 -24.36 14.19
C ALA A 66 4.53 -24.58 14.03
N VAL A 67 5.34 -24.13 15.00
CA VAL A 67 6.79 -24.36 15.01
C VAL A 67 7.12 -25.83 15.31
N THR A 68 6.37 -26.48 16.21
CA THR A 68 6.52 -27.92 16.48
C THR A 68 6.06 -28.82 15.33
N GLN A 69 5.25 -28.30 14.41
CA GLN A 69 4.82 -28.98 13.17
C GLN A 69 5.71 -28.66 11.95
N GLY A 70 6.75 -27.82 12.10
CA GLY A 70 7.79 -27.64 11.09
C GLY A 70 7.50 -26.64 9.96
N GLU A 71 6.64 -25.63 10.15
CA GLU A 71 6.53 -24.53 9.19
C GLU A 71 7.69 -23.51 9.32
N ALA A 72 8.19 -23.00 8.17
CA ALA A 72 9.36 -22.11 8.11
C ALA A 72 9.12 -20.71 8.72
N GLU A 73 10.06 -20.28 9.57
CA GLU A 73 10.04 -19.06 10.42
C GLU A 73 9.75 -17.75 9.68
N ALA A 74 10.14 -17.64 8.41
CA ALA A 74 9.94 -16.45 7.57
C ALA A 74 8.45 -16.21 7.24
N THR A 75 7.69 -17.30 7.02
CA THR A 75 6.26 -17.24 6.68
C THR A 75 5.42 -16.85 7.88
N LEU A 76 5.84 -17.27 9.08
CA LEU A 76 5.20 -16.93 10.36
C LEU A 76 5.49 -15.46 10.73
N LYS A 77 6.74 -15.00 10.59
CA LYS A 77 7.14 -13.60 10.80
C LYS A 77 6.45 -12.64 9.82
N GLN A 78 6.32 -13.01 8.54
CA GLN A 78 5.59 -12.18 7.56
C GLN A 78 4.09 -12.10 7.85
N ARG A 79 3.46 -13.18 8.34
CA ARG A 79 2.02 -13.18 8.67
C ARG A 79 1.74 -12.34 9.93
N VAL A 80 2.65 -12.36 10.91
CA VAL A 80 2.57 -11.51 12.11
C VAL A 80 2.92 -10.04 11.80
N LEU A 81 3.86 -9.79 10.89
CA LEU A 81 4.21 -8.42 10.45
C LEU A 81 3.15 -7.80 9.53
N SER A 82 2.47 -8.59 8.69
CA SER A 82 1.34 -8.11 7.88
C SER A 82 0.13 -7.67 8.72
N ASP A 83 0.03 -8.16 9.95
CA ASP A 83 -1.01 -7.76 10.89
C ASP A 83 -0.64 -6.51 11.72
N THR A 84 0.60 -6.00 11.64
CA THR A 84 1.15 -5.07 12.66
C THR A 84 1.72 -3.74 12.11
N VAL A 85 1.15 -3.17 11.04
CA VAL A 85 1.35 -1.73 10.68
C VAL A 85 0.00 -1.05 10.47
N HIS A 86 -0.31 -0.07 11.33
CA HIS A 86 -1.66 0.42 11.61
C HIS A 86 -2.22 1.42 10.58
N LEU A 87 -3.01 0.91 9.64
CA LEU A 87 -4.46 1.16 9.72
C LEU A 87 -5.05 -0.01 10.49
N ARG A 88 -5.71 0.24 11.63
CA ARG A 88 -6.43 -0.85 12.32
C ARG A 88 -7.49 -1.39 11.36
N ARG A 89 -7.39 -2.67 10.95
CA ARG A 89 -8.58 -3.46 10.61
C ARG A 89 -9.39 -3.62 11.90
N THR A 90 -10.64 -3.18 11.93
CA THR A 90 -11.60 -3.53 12.99
C THR A 90 -12.70 -4.46 12.46
N PRO A 91 -13.29 -5.32 13.32
CA PRO A 91 -14.32 -6.26 12.92
C PRO A 91 -15.67 -5.57 12.63
N SER A 92 -16.59 -6.32 12.03
CA SER A 92 -17.92 -5.81 11.66
C SER A 92 -18.80 -5.54 12.90
N TRP A 93 -19.67 -4.53 12.80
CA TRP A 93 -20.67 -4.12 13.82
C TRP A 93 -21.54 -5.25 14.41
N ARG A 94 -21.56 -6.43 13.78
CA ARG A 94 -22.26 -7.63 14.28
C ARG A 94 -21.57 -8.25 15.50
N GLU A 95 -20.27 -8.04 15.69
CA GLU A 95 -19.52 -8.56 16.86
C GLU A 95 -19.68 -7.67 18.10
N GLU A 96 -19.99 -6.38 17.93
CA GLU A 96 -20.28 -5.46 19.04
C GLU A 96 -21.63 -5.76 19.71
N LEU A 97 -22.60 -6.31 18.98
CA LEU A 97 -23.90 -6.70 19.56
C LEU A 97 -23.84 -8.00 20.37
N ALA A 98 -22.87 -8.89 20.12
CA ALA A 98 -22.70 -10.12 20.90
C ALA A 98 -22.06 -9.86 22.28
N ALA A 99 -21.25 -8.80 22.42
CA ALA A 99 -20.64 -8.40 23.68
C ALA A 99 -21.51 -7.44 24.52
N GLY A 100 -22.50 -6.78 23.91
CA GLY A 100 -23.38 -5.80 24.56
C GLY A 100 -24.47 -6.39 25.47
N TRP A 101 -24.71 -7.71 25.43
CA TRP A 101 -25.83 -8.35 26.14
C TRP A 101 -25.49 -8.91 27.52
N ALA A 102 -24.22 -8.79 27.97
CA ALA A 102 -23.78 -9.28 29.28
C ALA A 102 -23.54 -8.18 30.33
N ARG A 103 -23.98 -6.93 30.10
CA ARG A 103 -23.84 -5.81 31.07
C ARG A 103 -25.15 -5.04 31.31
N VAL A 104 -26.26 -5.75 31.29
CA VAL A 104 -27.49 -5.32 31.97
C VAL A 104 -27.69 -6.30 33.11
N TRP A 105 -28.11 -5.79 34.28
CA TRP A 105 -28.25 -6.44 35.59
C TRP A 105 -27.15 -6.10 36.62
N ARG A 106 -27.57 -5.20 37.53
CA ARG A 106 -27.09 -4.91 38.91
C ARG A 106 -26.25 -3.63 39.10
N LEU A 107 -26.96 -2.50 39.16
CA LEU A 107 -26.73 -1.42 40.15
C LEU A 107 -27.50 -1.77 41.46
N PRO A 108 -27.37 -1.05 42.59
CA PRO A 108 -26.29 -0.19 43.13
C PRO A 108 -25.88 -0.64 44.58
N THR A 109 -24.88 -0.08 45.28
CA THR A 109 -25.03 1.02 46.27
C THR A 109 -23.70 1.58 46.82
N PHE A 110 -23.64 2.91 46.85
CA PHE A 110 -23.13 3.87 47.86
C PHE A 110 -21.76 3.78 48.59
N ALA A 111 -21.09 4.95 48.48
CA ALA A 111 -20.49 5.77 49.55
C ALA A 111 -19.01 5.61 49.93
N GLY A 112 -18.26 6.72 49.71
CA GLY A 112 -17.28 7.25 50.67
C GLY A 112 -15.83 6.90 50.42
N ALA A 113 -15.03 7.89 50.00
CA ALA A 113 -13.76 8.30 50.61
C ALA A 113 -12.91 9.14 49.65
N ALA A 114 -13.36 10.39 49.42
CA ALA A 114 -12.51 11.46 48.96
C ALA A 114 -11.65 11.93 50.14
N ALA A 115 -10.40 11.45 50.26
CA ALA A 115 -9.43 12.00 51.22
C ALA A 115 -7.96 11.64 51.00
N VAL A 116 -7.58 10.71 50.10
CA VAL A 116 -6.21 10.16 50.12
C VAL A 116 -5.34 10.53 48.90
N LEU A 117 -5.91 11.07 47.82
CA LEU A 117 -5.12 11.34 46.60
C LEU A 117 -4.38 12.70 46.55
N LEU A 118 -4.57 13.58 47.54
CA LEU A 118 -3.91 14.90 47.58
C LEU A 118 -2.58 14.92 48.37
N LEU A 119 -2.09 13.78 48.83
CA LEU A 119 -0.92 13.69 49.73
C LEU A 119 0.35 13.07 49.11
N LEU A 120 0.35 12.67 47.83
CA LEU A 120 1.50 12.03 47.19
C LEU A 120 2.26 12.88 46.16
N VAL A 121 1.92 14.17 46.00
CA VAL A 121 2.64 15.10 45.11
C VAL A 121 3.74 15.89 45.84
N ALA A 122 3.90 15.72 47.16
CA ALA A 122 4.74 16.60 47.97
C ALA A 122 6.11 16.07 48.41
N LEU A 123 6.60 14.90 47.94
CA LEU A 123 7.83 14.30 48.48
C LEU A 123 8.82 13.76 47.40
N TRP A 124 9.79 14.64 47.06
CA TRP A 124 11.24 14.34 46.92
C TRP A 124 11.83 13.85 45.54
N PRO A 125 13.14 14.04 45.21
CA PRO A 125 13.93 15.27 45.01
C PRO A 125 14.80 15.25 43.70
N LYS A 126 15.55 16.34 43.48
CA LYS A 126 16.57 16.59 42.42
C LYS A 126 17.83 15.71 42.48
N GLN A 127 18.41 15.40 41.31
CA GLN A 127 19.87 15.34 41.10
C GLN A 127 20.27 15.96 39.74
N GLN A 128 21.25 16.87 39.79
CA GLN A 128 22.12 17.35 38.67
C GLN A 128 23.43 16.51 38.74
N THR A 129 24.30 16.31 37.73
CA THR A 129 25.09 17.29 36.94
C THR A 129 25.92 16.58 35.83
N THR A 130 26.10 17.26 34.68
CA THR A 130 27.27 17.40 33.74
C THR A 130 28.08 16.22 33.16
N HIS A 131 28.38 16.30 31.84
CA HIS A 131 29.74 16.31 31.26
C HIS A 131 29.79 17.04 29.88
N GLN A 132 31.00 17.50 29.51
CA GLN A 132 31.43 18.62 28.64
C GLN A 132 31.54 18.35 27.10
N PRO A 133 31.84 19.40 26.28
CA PRO A 133 31.90 19.34 24.80
C PRO A 133 33.32 19.10 24.22
N LEU A 134 33.39 19.05 22.88
CA LEU A 134 34.52 19.07 21.92
C LEU A 134 34.97 17.73 21.29
N VAL A 135 34.56 17.51 20.04
CA VAL A 135 35.52 17.31 18.93
C VAL A 135 35.05 18.17 17.75
N ALA A 136 35.91 19.11 17.35
CA ALA A 136 35.75 19.89 16.13
C ALA A 136 36.03 18.99 14.92
N GLY A 137 35.11 18.95 13.95
CA GLY A 137 35.28 18.25 12.69
C GLY A 137 34.28 18.74 11.65
N ALA A 138 34.69 19.73 10.86
CA ALA A 138 34.07 20.25 9.64
C ALA A 138 32.52 20.19 9.56
N ASN A 139 31.88 21.29 9.96
CA ASN A 139 30.45 21.53 9.74
C ASN A 139 30.12 21.51 8.25
N LEU A 140 29.49 20.44 7.77
CA LEU A 140 28.68 20.49 6.57
C LEU A 140 27.23 20.74 6.99
N GLU A 141 26.75 21.95 6.77
CA GLU A 141 25.37 22.33 7.05
C GLU A 141 24.46 21.87 5.90
N LEU A 142 23.61 20.86 6.14
CA LEU A 142 22.51 20.51 5.25
C LEU A 142 21.18 20.96 5.89
N PRO A 143 20.67 22.17 5.60
CA PRO A 143 19.34 22.56 6.03
C PRO A 143 18.31 21.66 5.33
N ALA A 144 17.70 20.74 6.09
CA ALA A 144 16.67 19.83 5.61
C ALA A 144 15.48 19.82 6.57
N ARG A 145 14.26 19.92 6.05
CA ARG A 145 13.04 19.85 6.86
C ARG A 145 12.49 18.42 6.79
N LEU A 146 12.40 17.77 7.94
CA LEU A 146 11.68 16.50 8.08
C LEU A 146 10.20 16.79 8.34
N LEU A 147 9.32 16.14 7.58
CA LEU A 147 7.88 16.14 7.78
C LEU A 147 7.46 14.71 8.12
N ALA A 148 7.04 14.48 9.37
CA ALA A 148 6.68 13.19 9.91
C ALA A 148 5.54 13.32 10.92
N ALA A 149 4.87 12.21 11.24
CA ALA A 149 3.83 12.12 12.26
C ALA A 149 4.36 12.44 13.68
N ASP A 150 3.47 12.85 14.59
CA ASP A 150 3.78 13.27 15.97
C ASP A 150 4.65 12.29 16.79
N GLU A 151 4.59 11.00 16.50
CA GLU A 151 5.39 9.98 17.19
C GLU A 151 6.89 10.05 16.83
N VAL A 152 7.20 10.41 15.57
CA VAL A 152 8.59 10.65 15.12
C VAL A 152 9.12 11.96 15.73
N TRP A 153 8.25 12.96 15.90
CA TRP A 153 8.59 14.21 16.59
C TRP A 153 8.90 14.01 18.09
N ARG A 154 8.13 13.16 18.78
CA ARG A 154 8.40 12.80 20.18
C ARG A 154 9.70 12.01 20.33
N ALA A 155 10.03 11.14 19.38
CA ALA A 155 11.30 10.41 19.37
C ALA A 155 12.53 11.31 19.08
N LEU A 156 12.34 12.44 18.39
CA LEU A 156 13.40 13.39 18.02
C LEU A 156 13.52 14.61 18.96
N GLY A 157 12.83 14.61 20.10
CA GLY A 157 13.00 15.62 21.15
C GLY A 157 12.26 16.94 20.94
N GLY A 158 11.14 16.91 20.19
CA GLY A 158 10.10 17.95 20.09
C GLY A 158 10.48 19.39 20.43
N GLU A 159 10.75 20.22 19.41
CA GLU A 159 10.44 21.67 19.39
C GLU A 159 10.85 22.40 18.08
N ALA A 160 11.58 21.76 17.15
CA ALA A 160 12.06 22.47 15.95
C ALA A 160 11.36 22.03 14.64
N THR A 161 10.57 22.92 14.02
CA THR A 161 10.04 22.79 12.64
C THR A 161 11.13 22.77 11.55
N ARG A 162 12.40 22.89 11.93
CA ARG A 162 13.60 22.73 11.12
C ARG A 162 14.57 21.79 11.83
N TRP A 163 14.76 20.59 11.30
CA TRP A 163 15.82 19.70 11.75
C TRP A 163 17.13 20.08 11.07
N ARG A 164 18.26 20.01 11.77
CA ARG A 164 19.58 20.28 11.18
C ARG A 164 20.35 18.97 11.17
N ALA A 165 20.46 18.34 10.00
CA ALA A 165 21.23 17.12 9.84
C ALA A 165 22.72 17.45 9.98
N VAL A 166 23.38 16.84 10.96
CA VAL A 166 24.83 16.87 11.12
C VAL A 166 25.41 15.61 10.48
N ALA A 167 26.61 15.68 9.90
CA ALA A 167 27.29 14.49 9.42
C ALA A 167 27.41 13.44 10.54
N GLY A 168 27.08 12.19 10.24
CA GLY A 168 26.99 11.08 11.20
C GLY A 168 25.62 10.92 11.88
N ALA A 169 24.69 11.86 11.69
CA ALA A 169 23.32 11.70 12.20
C ALA A 169 22.61 10.56 11.47
N THR A 170 21.88 9.74 12.21
CA THR A 170 21.05 8.65 11.66
C THR A 170 19.58 8.94 11.89
N LEU A 171 18.81 9.01 10.80
CA LEU A 171 17.35 9.03 10.80
C LEU A 171 16.84 7.59 10.70
N ARG A 172 16.18 7.10 11.75
CA ARG A 172 15.50 5.81 11.77
C ARG A 172 14.01 6.05 11.82
N LEU A 173 13.32 5.65 10.76
CA LEU A 173 11.86 5.67 10.76
C LEU A 173 11.32 4.43 11.46
N PRO A 174 10.26 4.59 12.27
CA PRO A 174 9.59 3.45 12.84
C PRO A 174 8.94 2.64 11.70
N THR A 175 8.68 1.35 11.94
CA THR A 175 8.18 0.41 10.93
C THR A 175 6.76 0.70 10.46
N ASN A 176 6.09 1.69 11.06
CA ASN A 176 4.68 2.00 10.85
C ASN A 176 4.40 3.44 10.38
N ALA A 177 5.41 4.31 10.26
CA ALA A 177 5.20 5.69 9.85
C ALA A 177 6.17 6.11 8.73
N PRO A 178 5.67 6.58 7.57
CA PRO A 178 6.51 7.20 6.56
C PRO A 178 6.93 8.60 6.99
N ALA A 179 7.93 9.17 6.31
CA ALA A 179 8.26 10.59 6.45
C ALA A 179 8.72 11.19 5.13
N THR A 180 8.64 12.51 5.00
CA THR A 180 9.24 13.22 3.86
C THR A 180 10.40 14.07 4.34
N LEU A 181 11.57 13.87 3.75
CA LEU A 181 12.75 14.70 3.92
C LEU A 181 12.84 15.70 2.76
N VAL A 182 12.82 17.01 3.07
CA VAL A 182 12.96 18.07 2.07
C VAL A 182 14.25 18.83 2.27
N PHE A 183 15.06 18.95 1.23
CA PHE A 183 16.28 19.73 1.22
C PHE A 183 16.02 21.20 0.89
N ALA A 184 16.94 22.09 1.27
CA ALA A 184 16.81 23.53 1.02
C ALA A 184 16.70 23.93 -0.46
N ASP A 185 17.18 23.11 -1.38
CA ASP A 185 17.03 23.32 -2.83
C ASP A 185 15.66 22.85 -3.38
N GLY A 186 14.78 22.36 -2.50
CA GLY A 186 13.48 21.81 -2.87
C GLY A 186 13.51 20.36 -3.38
N SER A 187 14.66 19.69 -3.35
CA SER A 187 14.70 18.24 -3.56
C SER A 187 14.01 17.53 -2.39
N ALA A 188 13.21 16.49 -2.67
CA ALA A 188 12.40 15.82 -1.65
C ALA A 188 12.54 14.29 -1.74
N LEU A 189 12.65 13.63 -0.60
CA LEU A 189 12.72 12.18 -0.43
C LEU A 189 11.53 11.74 0.43
N GLN A 190 10.62 10.96 -0.14
CA GLN A 190 9.53 10.32 0.56
C GLN A 190 9.99 8.94 1.02
N LEU A 191 10.21 8.82 2.33
CA LEU A 191 10.78 7.67 2.99
C LEU A 191 9.65 6.73 3.45
N ASP A 192 9.76 5.47 3.08
CA ASP A 192 8.81 4.44 3.53
C ASP A 192 9.10 4.05 5.00
N PRO A 193 8.12 3.49 5.73
CA PRO A 193 8.32 3.04 7.10
C PRO A 193 9.49 2.04 7.25
N GLY A 194 10.19 2.09 8.37
CA GLY A 194 11.36 1.24 8.63
C GLY A 194 12.63 1.66 7.89
N THR A 195 12.58 2.77 7.15
CA THR A 195 13.75 3.30 6.44
C THR A 195 14.78 3.89 7.40
N VAL A 196 16.04 3.53 7.18
CA VAL A 196 17.18 3.99 7.96
C VAL A 196 18.15 4.72 7.03
N ILE A 197 18.30 6.03 7.25
CA ILE A 197 19.22 6.89 6.51
C ILE A 197 20.25 7.48 7.46
N GLU A 198 21.52 7.37 7.11
CA GLU A 198 22.62 8.05 7.77
C GLU A 198 23.11 9.21 6.88
N PHE A 199 23.30 10.39 7.45
CA PHE A 199 23.80 11.55 6.72
C PHE A 199 25.32 11.57 6.76
N SER A 200 25.98 11.79 5.63
CA SER A 200 27.44 11.85 5.56
C SER A 200 27.92 13.16 4.93
N ALA A 201 29.12 13.59 5.30
CA ALA A 201 29.79 14.68 4.60
C ALA A 201 30.55 14.15 3.37
N PRO A 202 30.61 14.90 2.26
CA PRO A 202 31.53 14.61 1.17
C PRO A 202 32.96 14.53 1.68
N ALA A 203 33.68 13.46 1.32
CA ALA A 203 35.09 13.27 1.67
C ALA A 203 36.00 14.31 1.00
N ASP A 204 35.62 14.81 -0.18
CA ASP A 204 36.41 15.77 -0.95
C ASP A 204 35.95 17.21 -0.74
N ALA A 205 36.90 18.12 -0.48
CA ALA A 205 36.63 19.56 -0.36
C ALA A 205 36.02 20.17 -1.64
N ALA A 206 36.31 19.60 -2.82
CA ALA A 206 35.71 20.02 -4.08
C ALA A 206 34.21 19.66 -4.20
N ALA A 207 33.77 18.62 -3.48
CA ALA A 207 32.38 18.20 -3.38
C ALA A 207 31.64 18.87 -2.20
N ALA A 208 32.28 19.80 -1.48
CA ALA A 208 31.67 20.55 -0.39
C ALA A 208 30.39 21.26 -0.86
N GLY A 209 29.29 21.01 -0.15
CA GLY A 209 27.94 21.45 -0.50
C GLY A 209 27.12 20.46 -1.35
N GLY A 210 27.70 19.34 -1.78
CA GLY A 210 26.96 18.21 -2.36
C GLY A 210 26.18 17.43 -1.28
N LYS A 211 25.03 16.87 -1.65
CA LYS A 211 24.21 16.06 -0.73
C LYS A 211 24.72 14.62 -0.70
N GLN A 212 25.07 14.10 0.47
CA GLN A 212 25.43 12.69 0.62
C GLN A 212 24.64 12.01 1.73
N LEU A 213 24.10 10.83 1.39
CA LEU A 213 23.27 10.01 2.25
C LEU A 213 23.74 8.56 2.18
N ARG A 214 23.53 7.81 3.24
CA ARG A 214 23.65 6.35 3.29
C ARG A 214 22.29 5.75 3.62
N LEU A 215 21.68 5.05 2.66
CA LEU A 215 20.49 4.24 2.92
C LEU A 215 20.95 2.88 3.44
N LEU A 216 20.75 2.65 4.74
CA LEU A 216 21.18 1.42 5.41
C LEU A 216 20.12 0.31 5.29
N ALA A 217 18.84 0.67 5.30
CA ALA A 217 17.71 -0.25 5.15
C ALA A 217 16.44 0.51 4.74
N GLY A 218 15.50 -0.19 4.11
CA GLY A 218 14.19 0.35 3.71
C GLY A 218 14.20 0.97 2.31
N SER A 219 13.26 1.85 2.03
CA SER A 219 13.02 2.38 0.69
C SER A 219 12.56 3.83 0.70
N PHE A 220 12.83 4.54 -0.39
CA PHE A 220 12.30 5.87 -0.59
C PHE A 220 12.10 6.17 -2.08
N THR A 221 11.23 7.15 -2.35
CA THR A 221 11.15 7.81 -3.67
C THR A 221 11.70 9.23 -3.56
N ALA A 222 12.54 9.62 -4.49
CA ALA A 222 13.17 10.92 -4.53
C ALA A 222 12.77 11.71 -5.77
N GLN A 223 12.43 12.98 -5.57
CA GLN A 223 12.35 13.99 -6.61
C GLN A 223 13.48 15.00 -6.38
N VAL A 224 14.49 14.95 -7.24
CA VAL A 224 15.72 15.74 -7.08
C VAL A 224 15.74 16.87 -8.10
N LYS A 225 15.81 18.12 -7.62
CA LYS A 225 16.00 19.28 -8.49
C LYS A 225 17.37 19.20 -9.18
N PRO A 226 17.58 19.86 -10.34
CA PRO A 226 18.89 19.92 -10.97
C PRO A 226 19.98 20.36 -9.97
N GLN A 227 20.99 19.51 -9.80
CA GLN A 227 22.10 19.73 -8.88
C GLN A 227 23.22 20.49 -9.58
N PRO A 228 23.97 21.36 -8.89
CA PRO A 228 25.11 22.07 -9.47
C PRO A 228 26.17 21.09 -10.01
N ALA A 229 26.87 21.51 -11.07
CA ALA A 229 27.97 20.73 -11.63
C ALA A 229 29.02 20.40 -10.57
N GLY A 230 29.45 19.14 -10.51
CA GLY A 230 30.40 18.65 -9.50
C GLY A 230 29.81 18.39 -8.11
N ARG A 231 28.53 18.74 -7.85
CA ARG A 231 27.87 18.57 -6.55
C ARG A 231 26.56 17.75 -6.64
N PRO A 232 26.59 16.50 -7.18
CA PRO A 232 25.40 15.67 -7.28
C PRO A 232 24.88 15.23 -5.91
N LEU A 233 23.63 14.77 -5.87
CA LEU A 233 23.15 13.94 -4.77
C LEU A 233 23.79 12.56 -4.91
N ARG A 234 24.49 12.09 -3.87
CA ARG A 234 25.01 10.71 -3.80
C ARG A 234 24.32 9.95 -2.68
N VAL A 235 23.77 8.79 -3.02
CA VAL A 235 23.19 7.86 -2.06
C VAL A 235 24.01 6.59 -2.05
N HIS A 236 24.64 6.29 -0.93
CA HIS A 236 25.37 5.07 -0.69
C HIS A 236 24.42 4.04 -0.08
N THR A 237 24.55 2.80 -0.51
CA THR A 237 23.88 1.64 0.06
C THR A 237 24.96 0.61 0.38
N PRO A 238 24.64 -0.49 1.11
CA PRO A 238 25.61 -1.55 1.32
C PRO A 238 26.13 -2.17 0.01
N HIS A 239 25.39 -2.05 -1.09
CA HIS A 239 25.68 -2.75 -2.36
C HIS A 239 26.05 -1.83 -3.53
N ALA A 240 25.72 -0.54 -3.45
CA ALA A 240 25.84 0.40 -4.56
C ALA A 240 26.02 1.86 -4.13
N VAL A 241 26.61 2.65 -5.02
CA VAL A 241 26.67 4.11 -4.99
C VAL A 241 25.81 4.66 -6.12
N VAL A 242 24.77 5.40 -5.75
CA VAL A 242 23.81 6.03 -6.66
C VAL A 242 24.18 7.50 -6.79
N THR A 243 24.42 7.99 -8.00
CA THR A 243 24.76 9.39 -8.28
C THR A 243 23.70 10.05 -9.14
N VAL A 244 23.15 11.16 -8.65
CA VAL A 244 21.96 11.82 -9.19
C VAL A 244 22.23 13.30 -9.44
N VAL A 245 21.92 13.76 -10.66
CA VAL A 245 22.08 15.17 -11.07
C VAL A 245 20.74 15.90 -11.18
N GLY A 246 19.60 15.20 -11.28
CA GLY A 246 18.28 15.82 -11.34
C GLY A 246 17.25 14.88 -11.95
N THR A 247 16.67 14.02 -11.11
CA THR A 247 15.81 12.91 -11.54
C THR A 247 14.70 12.65 -10.54
N GLU A 248 13.67 11.97 -11.02
CA GLU A 248 12.72 11.27 -10.16
C GLU A 248 13.10 9.78 -10.17
N PHE A 249 13.27 9.17 -9.00
CA PHE A 249 13.67 7.77 -8.88
C PHE A 249 13.25 7.16 -7.54
N GLY A 250 13.01 5.85 -7.52
CA GLY A 250 12.87 5.03 -6.32
C GLY A 250 14.17 4.30 -5.99
N LEU A 251 14.47 4.13 -4.71
CA LEU A 251 15.61 3.33 -4.24
C LEU A 251 15.20 2.50 -3.03
N SER A 252 15.50 1.21 -3.04
CA SER A 252 15.27 0.30 -1.90
C SER A 252 16.51 -0.53 -1.57
N VAL A 253 16.63 -0.87 -0.29
CA VAL A 253 17.63 -1.79 0.26
C VAL A 253 16.89 -2.86 1.05
N ALA A 254 16.93 -4.09 0.55
CA ALA A 254 16.33 -5.26 1.18
C ALA A 254 17.31 -6.43 1.15
N GLY A 255 17.60 -7.00 2.33
CA GLY A 255 18.55 -8.11 2.45
C GLY A 255 19.93 -7.77 1.88
N ALA A 256 20.35 -8.51 0.85
CA ALA A 256 21.66 -8.39 0.20
C ALA A 256 21.63 -7.61 -1.13
N GLU A 257 20.54 -6.87 -1.39
CA GLU A 257 20.33 -6.20 -2.67
C GLU A 257 19.91 -4.73 -2.52
N THR A 258 20.25 -3.96 -3.55
CA THR A 258 19.80 -2.58 -3.77
C THR A 258 19.09 -2.50 -5.10
N GLN A 259 17.85 -2.04 -5.09
CA GLN A 259 17.05 -1.85 -6.29
C GLN A 259 16.85 -0.36 -6.54
N LEU A 260 17.20 0.07 -7.75
CA LEU A 260 16.99 1.42 -8.27
C LEU A 260 15.89 1.37 -9.32
N GLU A 261 14.97 2.32 -9.30
CA GLU A 261 13.94 2.52 -10.33
C GLU A 261 14.00 3.98 -10.78
N VAL A 262 14.26 4.25 -12.06
CA VAL A 262 14.34 5.62 -12.58
C VAL A 262 13.04 5.97 -13.28
N ILE A 263 12.39 7.02 -12.78
CA ILE A 263 11.08 7.47 -13.26
C ILE A 263 11.27 8.52 -14.37
N THR A 264 12.11 9.53 -14.14
CA THR A 264 12.48 10.54 -15.13
C THR A 264 13.96 10.90 -15.04
N GLY A 265 14.57 11.19 -16.18
CA GLY A 265 15.99 11.53 -16.31
C GLY A 265 16.90 10.31 -16.32
N SER A 266 18.11 10.44 -15.77
CA SER A 266 19.08 9.33 -15.70
C SER A 266 19.86 9.34 -14.38
N VAL A 267 20.02 8.15 -13.81
CA VAL A 267 20.75 7.93 -12.56
C VAL A 267 21.93 7.03 -12.85
N LYS A 268 23.09 7.35 -12.25
CA LYS A 268 24.28 6.50 -12.35
C LYS A 268 24.34 5.57 -11.14
N LEU A 269 24.48 4.27 -11.37
CA LEU A 269 24.59 3.23 -10.37
C LEU A 269 25.95 2.52 -10.50
N ALA A 270 26.74 2.48 -9.43
CA ALA A 270 28.05 1.81 -9.42
C ALA A 270 28.21 0.93 -8.18
N ARG A 271 28.97 -0.17 -8.26
CA ARG A 271 29.36 -0.93 -7.07
C ARG A 271 30.41 -0.16 -6.25
N PRO A 272 30.41 -0.23 -4.90
CA PRO A 272 31.52 0.28 -4.10
C PRO A 272 32.81 -0.44 -4.51
N GLY A 273 33.86 0.31 -4.88
CA GLY A 273 35.19 -0.28 -5.19
C GLY A 273 35.66 -0.23 -6.65
N GLY A 274 34.97 0.47 -7.56
CA GLY A 274 35.63 0.98 -8.78
C GLY A 274 35.19 0.40 -10.14
N GLU A 275 34.03 -0.24 -10.24
CA GLU A 275 33.44 -0.54 -11.56
C GLU A 275 32.91 0.74 -12.24
N PRO A 276 32.91 0.83 -13.59
CA PRO A 276 32.33 1.97 -14.29
C PRO A 276 30.82 2.08 -13.97
N PRO A 277 30.30 3.29 -13.73
CA PRO A 277 28.90 3.48 -13.37
C PRO A 277 27.96 3.11 -14.53
N LEU A 278 26.96 2.26 -14.25
CA LEU A 278 25.84 1.98 -15.14
C LEU A 278 24.90 3.19 -15.17
N ALA A 279 24.58 3.68 -16.37
CA ALA A 279 23.51 4.66 -16.54
C ALA A 279 22.17 3.93 -16.62
N VAL A 280 21.23 4.31 -15.74
CA VAL A 280 19.86 3.82 -15.70
C VAL A 280 18.96 4.97 -16.12
N GLY A 281 18.20 4.78 -17.21
CA GLY A 281 17.35 5.80 -17.82
C GLY A 281 15.90 5.74 -17.34
N ALA A 282 15.10 6.73 -17.74
CA ALA A 282 13.67 6.77 -17.43
C ALA A 282 12.94 5.49 -17.87
N GLY A 283 12.13 4.94 -16.97
CA GLY A 283 11.43 3.67 -17.16
C GLY A 283 12.32 2.44 -17.01
N GLU A 284 13.57 2.59 -16.56
CA GLU A 284 14.49 1.48 -16.27
C GLU A 284 14.66 1.29 -14.76
N THR A 285 14.78 0.03 -14.36
CA THR A 285 15.20 -0.41 -13.04
C THR A 285 16.61 -0.97 -13.12
N ALA A 286 17.33 -1.00 -12.02
CA ALA A 286 18.57 -1.75 -11.92
C ALA A 286 18.70 -2.39 -10.54
N LEU A 287 19.23 -3.61 -10.51
CA LEU A 287 19.52 -4.34 -9.28
C LEU A 287 21.03 -4.40 -9.09
N ALA A 288 21.49 -4.13 -7.88
CA ALA A 288 22.88 -4.28 -7.47
C ALA A 288 22.96 -5.13 -6.20
N SER A 289 23.89 -6.08 -6.18
CA SER A 289 24.21 -6.88 -4.99
C SER A 289 25.72 -6.91 -4.79
N ALA A 290 26.17 -7.46 -3.66
CA ALA A 290 27.60 -7.64 -3.39
C ALA A 290 28.30 -8.54 -4.42
N THR A 291 27.56 -9.46 -5.07
CA THR A 291 28.12 -10.51 -5.95
C THR A 291 27.74 -10.35 -7.42
N VAL A 292 26.72 -9.55 -7.76
CA VAL A 292 26.20 -9.40 -9.13
C VAL A 292 26.46 -7.98 -9.63
N ALA A 293 26.90 -7.84 -10.90
CA ALA A 293 27.11 -6.53 -11.51
C ALA A 293 25.76 -5.88 -11.83
N PRO A 294 25.62 -4.55 -11.63
CA PRO A 294 24.37 -3.87 -11.89
C PRO A 294 23.95 -4.02 -13.36
N ARG A 295 22.68 -4.37 -13.60
CA ARG A 295 22.08 -4.44 -14.94
C ARG A 295 20.77 -3.66 -14.96
N ALA A 296 20.58 -2.87 -16.01
CA ALA A 296 19.33 -2.13 -16.23
C ALA A 296 18.30 -3.00 -16.95
N THR A 297 17.06 -2.97 -16.48
CA THR A 297 15.88 -3.63 -17.08
C THR A 297 14.74 -2.62 -17.16
N ARG A 298 14.00 -2.55 -18.27
CA ARG A 298 12.83 -1.65 -18.33
C ARG A 298 11.69 -2.15 -17.43
N LEU A 299 11.06 -1.24 -16.68
CA LEU A 299 9.77 -1.47 -16.05
C LEU A 299 8.77 -1.84 -17.15
N PRO A 300 8.13 -3.00 -17.05
CA PRO A 300 7.27 -3.45 -18.13
C PRO A 300 5.89 -2.76 -18.14
N ARG A 301 5.48 -2.07 -17.05
CA ARG A 301 4.29 -1.18 -17.01
C ARG A 301 4.32 -0.14 -15.89
N ASN A 302 3.59 0.98 -16.06
CA ASN A 302 3.45 2.06 -15.08
C ASN A 302 2.18 1.89 -14.21
N PRO A 303 2.29 1.67 -12.89
CA PRO A 303 1.14 1.42 -12.00
C PRO A 303 0.20 2.62 -11.81
N LEU A 304 0.62 3.85 -12.14
CA LEU A 304 -0.27 5.02 -12.06
C LEU A 304 -1.33 5.01 -13.17
N VAL A 305 -1.00 4.39 -14.30
CA VAL A 305 -1.87 4.30 -15.49
C VAL A 305 -2.50 2.92 -15.57
N TRP A 306 -1.72 1.86 -15.34
CA TRP A 306 -2.13 0.45 -15.41
C TRP A 306 -1.87 -0.26 -14.07
N PRO A 307 -2.71 -0.02 -13.05
CA PRO A 307 -2.54 -0.57 -11.71
C PRO A 307 -2.87 -2.07 -11.62
N PHE A 308 -2.59 -2.60 -10.43
CA PHE A 308 -2.87 -3.93 -9.90
C PHE A 308 -1.97 -5.04 -10.40
N ALA A 309 -1.81 -6.10 -9.60
CA ALA A 309 -1.04 -7.29 -9.96
C ALA A 309 -1.49 -7.91 -11.29
N SER A 310 -0.60 -8.66 -11.96
CA SER A 310 -0.95 -9.34 -13.21
C SER A 310 -2.11 -10.32 -13.01
N ASP A 311 -2.16 -10.95 -11.84
CA ASP A 311 -3.19 -11.91 -11.47
C ASP A 311 -4.53 -11.28 -11.03
N SER A 312 -4.60 -9.95 -10.86
CA SER A 312 -5.81 -9.20 -10.54
C SER A 312 -6.91 -9.44 -11.57
N PRO A 313 -8.20 -9.52 -11.17
CA PRO A 313 -9.31 -9.60 -12.13
C PRO A 313 -9.30 -8.47 -13.15
N TRP A 314 -8.74 -7.30 -12.82
CA TRP A 314 -8.59 -6.18 -13.76
C TRP A 314 -7.61 -6.49 -14.89
N ASN A 315 -6.62 -7.33 -14.65
CA ASN A 315 -5.50 -7.61 -15.57
C ASN A 315 -5.55 -9.01 -16.17
N ARG A 316 -6.67 -9.72 -16.02
CA ARG A 316 -6.93 -11.04 -16.58
C ARG A 316 -7.65 -10.91 -17.93
N PRO A 317 -7.04 -11.30 -19.05
CA PRO A 317 -7.74 -11.47 -20.31
C PRO A 317 -8.80 -12.56 -20.21
N LEU A 318 -9.81 -12.48 -21.07
CA LEU A 318 -10.74 -13.58 -21.29
C LEU A 318 -9.98 -14.80 -21.81
N GLY A 319 -10.35 -15.97 -21.33
CA GLY A 319 -9.75 -17.22 -21.77
C GLY A 319 -10.57 -17.93 -22.84
N ALA A 320 -9.93 -18.82 -23.59
CA ALA A 320 -10.57 -19.62 -24.64
C ALA A 320 -11.66 -20.57 -24.10
N GLY A 321 -11.67 -20.84 -22.79
CA GLY A 321 -12.71 -21.60 -22.10
C GLY A 321 -13.92 -20.77 -21.67
N ALA A 322 -13.97 -19.46 -21.98
CA ALA A 322 -15.09 -18.60 -21.60
C ALA A 322 -16.41 -19.10 -22.19
N GLU A 323 -17.39 -19.28 -21.31
CA GLU A 323 -18.74 -19.69 -21.66
C GLU A 323 -19.68 -18.48 -21.58
N PHE A 324 -20.35 -18.21 -22.69
CA PHE A 324 -21.19 -17.01 -22.83
C PHE A 324 -22.67 -17.36 -22.71
N GLU A 325 -23.40 -16.52 -21.97
CA GLU A 325 -24.84 -16.59 -21.81
C GLU A 325 -25.48 -15.25 -22.18
N PRO A 326 -26.59 -15.23 -22.95
CA PRO A 326 -27.31 -14.00 -23.25
C PRO A 326 -27.74 -13.25 -21.98
N VAL A 327 -27.72 -11.92 -22.02
CA VAL A 327 -28.25 -11.09 -20.93
C VAL A 327 -29.78 -11.20 -20.92
N THR A 328 -30.35 -11.74 -19.84
CA THR A 328 -31.81 -11.85 -19.68
C THR A 328 -32.43 -10.65 -18.96
N ALA A 329 -31.59 -9.68 -18.57
CA ALA A 329 -32.06 -8.40 -18.05
C ALA A 329 -32.88 -7.66 -19.11
N ARG A 330 -33.71 -6.71 -18.65
CA ARG A 330 -34.35 -5.73 -19.53
C ARG A 330 -33.26 -5.08 -20.39
N ALA A 331 -33.45 -5.02 -21.72
CA ALA A 331 -32.40 -4.59 -22.64
C ALA A 331 -31.91 -3.17 -22.29
N PHE A 332 -30.60 -2.93 -22.38
CA PHE A 332 -30.00 -1.65 -22.01
C PHE A 332 -30.55 -0.47 -22.82
N THR A 333 -30.94 -0.70 -24.08
CA THR A 333 -31.43 0.29 -25.04
C THR A 333 -32.96 0.33 -25.19
N VAL A 334 -33.70 -0.37 -24.32
CA VAL A 334 -35.18 -0.41 -24.42
C VAL A 334 -35.83 0.97 -24.22
N ASP A 335 -35.17 1.84 -23.47
CA ASP A 335 -35.62 3.20 -23.16
C ASP A 335 -35.13 4.22 -24.21
N GLY A 336 -34.53 3.73 -25.31
CA GLY A 336 -33.86 4.53 -26.34
C GLY A 336 -32.34 4.31 -26.35
N PRO A 337 -31.62 5.04 -27.22
CA PRO A 337 -30.16 5.02 -27.23
C PRO A 337 -29.59 5.40 -25.85
N LEU A 338 -28.48 4.77 -25.45
CA LEU A 338 -27.74 5.13 -24.26
C LEU A 338 -27.28 6.60 -24.35
N GLN A 339 -27.73 7.39 -23.38
CA GLN A 339 -27.30 8.76 -23.11
C GLN A 339 -26.47 8.77 -21.83
N ASP A 340 -25.52 9.72 -21.71
CA ASP A 340 -24.63 9.85 -20.54
C ASP A 340 -23.97 8.52 -20.13
N ALA A 341 -23.61 7.72 -21.14
CA ALA A 341 -23.16 6.35 -21.01
C ALA A 341 -21.70 6.23 -20.50
N THR A 342 -21.06 7.35 -20.16
CA THR A 342 -19.72 7.41 -19.59
C THR A 342 -19.68 8.33 -18.36
N ARG A 343 -18.81 7.99 -17.39
CA ARG A 343 -18.61 8.80 -16.19
C ARG A 343 -17.15 8.83 -15.80
N SER A 344 -16.59 10.04 -15.72
CA SER A 344 -15.23 10.25 -15.22
C SER A 344 -15.15 10.05 -13.71
N ARG A 345 -14.08 9.39 -13.27
CA ARG A 345 -13.66 9.22 -11.88
C ARG A 345 -12.18 9.54 -11.76
N ARG A 346 -11.84 10.82 -11.90
CA ARG A 346 -10.46 11.29 -12.03
C ARG A 346 -9.60 10.89 -10.81
N PRO A 347 -8.57 10.05 -10.99
CA PRO A 347 -7.54 9.88 -9.98
C PRO A 347 -6.66 11.13 -9.95
N PHE A 348 -6.27 11.55 -8.75
CA PHE A 348 -5.38 12.67 -8.55
C PHE A 348 -3.98 12.16 -8.26
N LEU A 349 -2.97 12.80 -8.84
CA LEU A 349 -1.58 12.52 -8.51
C LEU A 349 -1.15 13.48 -7.40
N ALA A 350 -0.74 12.94 -6.25
CA ALA A 350 -0.09 13.73 -5.22
C ALA A 350 1.22 14.30 -5.76
N SER A 351 1.56 15.51 -5.32
CA SER A 351 2.77 16.21 -5.77
C SER A 351 3.77 16.24 -4.62
N PRO A 352 5.02 15.77 -4.79
CA PRO A 352 6.04 15.88 -3.75
C PRO A 352 6.36 17.33 -3.36
N ALA A 353 6.06 18.29 -4.24
CA ALA A 353 6.21 19.72 -3.98
C ALA A 353 4.94 20.37 -3.40
N GLY A 354 3.82 19.64 -3.32
CA GLY A 354 2.55 20.13 -2.79
C GLY A 354 2.60 20.36 -1.26
N PRO A 355 1.70 21.19 -0.72
CA PRO A 355 1.58 21.37 0.72
C PRO A 355 1.28 20.02 1.41
N LEU A 356 1.89 19.80 2.57
CA LEU A 356 1.56 18.65 3.42
C LEU A 356 0.19 18.90 4.05
N ARG A 357 -0.68 17.89 3.99
CA ARG A 357 -2.01 17.91 4.58
C ARG A 357 -2.25 16.62 5.35
N GLY A 358 -2.75 16.73 6.57
CA GLY A 358 -3.30 15.60 7.31
C GLY A 358 -4.59 15.11 6.66
N VAL A 359 -4.79 13.81 6.70
CA VAL A 359 -6.02 13.13 6.30
C VAL A 359 -6.65 12.55 7.55
N TRP A 360 -7.89 12.94 7.80
CA TRP A 360 -8.66 12.62 9.00
C TRP A 360 -9.91 11.83 8.64
N GLU A 361 -10.29 10.89 9.51
CA GLU A 361 -11.55 10.15 9.41
C GLU A 361 -12.28 10.24 10.74
N ARG A 362 -13.43 10.92 10.75
CA ARG A 362 -14.27 11.12 11.95
C ARG A 362 -13.45 11.70 13.12
N GLY A 363 -12.62 12.70 12.81
CA GLY A 363 -11.73 13.36 13.78
C GLY A 363 -10.52 12.52 14.21
N ARG A 364 -10.32 11.33 13.65
CA ARG A 364 -9.11 10.52 13.87
C ARG A 364 -8.13 10.72 12.72
N TRP A 365 -6.91 11.11 13.04
CA TRP A 365 -5.84 11.21 12.04
C TRP A 365 -5.51 9.84 11.44
N ARG A 366 -5.41 9.76 10.11
CA ARG A 366 -5.17 8.54 9.32
C ARG A 366 -3.82 8.54 8.61
N GLY A 367 -3.19 9.70 8.42
CA GLY A 367 -1.92 9.85 7.71
C GLY A 367 -1.79 11.23 7.06
N ASP A 368 -0.61 11.54 6.53
CA ASP A 368 -0.36 12.78 5.80
C ASP A 368 -0.15 12.52 4.31
N ILE A 369 -0.62 13.44 3.46
CA ILE A 369 -0.38 13.43 2.02
C ILE A 369 0.14 14.78 1.56
N ARG A 370 0.89 14.80 0.46
CA ARG A 370 1.25 16.06 -0.21
C ARG A 370 0.33 16.34 -1.38
N PHE A 371 -0.58 17.28 -1.20
CA PHE A 371 -1.66 17.50 -2.16
C PHE A 371 -2.00 18.99 -2.32
N GLY A 372 -1.81 19.52 -3.53
CA GLY A 372 -2.06 20.93 -3.85
C GLY A 372 -3.46 21.20 -4.39
N ASP A 373 -4.03 20.25 -5.13
CA ASP A 373 -5.23 20.43 -5.96
C ASP A 373 -6.55 20.30 -5.17
N VAL A 374 -6.62 20.84 -3.96
CA VAL A 374 -7.80 20.73 -3.08
C VAL A 374 -9.06 21.30 -3.74
N ASP A 375 -8.93 22.40 -4.48
CA ASP A 375 -10.05 23.06 -5.17
C ASP A 375 -10.68 22.20 -6.27
N ARG A 376 -10.00 21.12 -6.68
CA ARG A 376 -10.48 20.17 -7.69
C ARG A 376 -11.14 18.94 -7.05
N LEU A 377 -11.10 18.81 -5.73
CA LEU A 377 -11.79 17.72 -5.03
C LEU A 377 -13.30 17.98 -5.01
N PRO A 378 -14.13 16.92 -5.07
CA PRO A 378 -15.58 17.02 -4.94
C PRO A 378 -15.98 17.23 -3.47
N LEU A 379 -15.58 18.37 -2.88
CA LEU A 379 -15.85 18.70 -1.48
C LEU A 379 -17.36 18.71 -1.18
N GLY A 380 -17.75 18.13 -0.05
CA GLY A 380 -19.15 18.01 0.39
C GLY A 380 -20.00 17.04 -0.43
N ARG A 381 -19.41 16.30 -1.38
CA ARG A 381 -20.10 15.29 -2.19
C ARG A 381 -19.75 13.88 -1.73
N ASN A 382 -20.73 12.98 -1.83
CA ASN A 382 -20.55 11.56 -1.54
C ASN A 382 -19.96 10.81 -2.76
N GLU A 383 -18.77 11.23 -3.17
CA GLU A 383 -18.04 10.68 -4.32
C GLU A 383 -16.66 10.19 -3.89
N SER A 384 -16.24 9.03 -4.42
CA SER A 384 -14.94 8.46 -4.08
C SER A 384 -13.84 9.11 -4.92
N VAL A 385 -12.74 9.43 -4.26
CA VAL A 385 -11.54 10.02 -4.87
C VAL A 385 -10.36 9.13 -4.60
N VAL A 386 -9.56 8.87 -5.63
CA VAL A 386 -8.26 8.18 -5.50
C VAL A 386 -7.16 9.22 -5.59
N ILE A 387 -6.30 9.30 -4.57
CA ILE A 387 -5.07 10.10 -4.59
C ILE A 387 -3.88 9.14 -4.69
N LEU A 388 -3.31 9.06 -5.89
CA LEU A 388 -2.12 8.27 -6.23
C LEU A 388 -0.90 8.92 -5.58
N GLN A 389 -0.13 8.13 -4.82
CA GLN A 389 1.10 8.63 -4.20
C GLN A 389 2.25 8.65 -5.23
N PRO A 390 3.19 9.62 -5.15
CA PRO A 390 4.32 9.71 -6.07
C PRO A 390 5.20 8.47 -6.07
N ALA A 391 5.25 7.74 -4.95
CA ALA A 391 5.98 6.49 -4.79
C ALA A 391 5.40 5.31 -5.61
N ARG A 392 4.27 5.50 -6.32
CA ARG A 392 3.70 4.54 -7.29
C ARG A 392 3.34 3.16 -6.75
N ARG A 393 3.42 2.96 -5.43
CA ARG A 393 3.03 1.72 -4.76
C ARG A 393 1.68 1.83 -4.09
N MET A 394 1.41 2.95 -3.44
CA MET A 394 0.19 3.16 -2.67
C MET A 394 -0.66 4.28 -3.29
N ALA A 395 -1.96 4.18 -3.07
CA ALA A 395 -2.90 5.27 -3.24
C ALA A 395 -3.78 5.37 -1.99
N VAL A 396 -4.37 6.54 -1.79
CA VAL A 396 -5.37 6.77 -0.74
C VAL A 396 -6.71 6.95 -1.42
N GLU A 397 -7.70 6.15 -1.05
CA GLU A 397 -9.08 6.33 -1.45
C GLU A 397 -9.85 7.05 -0.34
N LEU A 398 -10.58 8.10 -0.71
CA LEU A 398 -11.33 8.98 0.18
C LEU A 398 -12.79 9.07 -0.27
N LEU A 399 -13.73 9.18 0.66
CA LEU A 399 -15.16 9.41 0.37
C LEU A 399 -15.71 10.45 1.33
N GLY A 400 -16.59 11.32 0.83
CA GLY A 400 -17.27 12.33 1.64
C GLY A 400 -16.26 13.32 2.21
N ILE A 401 -15.54 13.98 1.31
CA ILE A 401 -14.38 14.82 1.65
C ILE A 401 -14.87 16.21 2.04
N GLU A 402 -14.34 16.73 3.14
CA GLU A 402 -14.50 18.10 3.59
C GLU A 402 -13.13 18.73 3.83
N LEU A 403 -13.04 20.04 3.62
CA LEU A 403 -11.84 20.81 3.92
C LEU A 403 -11.95 21.36 5.34
N ARG A 404 -10.97 21.03 6.18
CA ARG A 404 -10.87 21.54 7.55
C ARG A 404 -10.33 22.98 7.55
N ALA A 405 -10.59 23.71 8.63
CA ALA A 405 -10.19 25.12 8.74
C ALA A 405 -8.66 25.34 8.73
N ASP A 406 -7.90 24.32 9.12
CA ASP A 406 -6.43 24.26 9.08
C ASP A 406 -5.88 23.91 7.68
N GLY A 407 -6.76 23.60 6.72
CA GLY A 407 -6.40 23.17 5.37
C GLY A 407 -6.20 21.65 5.22
N ASP A 408 -6.43 20.86 6.26
CA ASP A 408 -6.38 19.39 6.17
C ASP A 408 -7.67 18.82 5.56
N LEU A 409 -7.63 17.53 5.19
CA LEU A 409 -8.78 16.83 4.64
C LEU A 409 -9.46 16.00 5.73
N GLU A 410 -10.76 16.22 5.92
CA GLU A 410 -11.64 15.29 6.63
C GLU A 410 -12.35 14.42 5.60
N ALA A 411 -12.45 13.12 5.83
CA ALA A 411 -13.23 12.22 4.98
C ALA A 411 -14.11 11.31 5.83
N ALA A 412 -15.31 11.00 5.33
CA ALA A 412 -16.21 10.06 5.98
C ALA A 412 -15.63 8.63 6.03
N VAL A 413 -14.83 8.27 5.02
CA VAL A 413 -14.09 7.00 4.95
C VAL A 413 -12.72 7.23 4.30
N VAL A 414 -11.68 6.61 4.87
CA VAL A 414 -10.31 6.61 4.35
C VAL A 414 -9.79 5.18 4.23
N GLU A 415 -9.32 4.80 3.05
CA GLU A 415 -8.64 3.51 2.83
C GLU A 415 -7.31 3.70 2.10
N THR A 416 -6.39 2.79 2.35
CA THR A 416 -5.17 2.67 1.56
C THR A 416 -5.33 1.55 0.52
N LEU A 417 -4.79 1.80 -0.67
CA LEU A 417 -4.83 0.90 -1.82
C LEU A 417 -3.39 0.57 -2.23
N ASP A 418 -3.04 -0.71 -2.27
CA ASP A 418 -1.81 -1.17 -2.89
C ASP A 418 -2.02 -1.30 -4.42
N LEU A 419 -1.27 -0.52 -5.20
CA LEU A 419 -1.30 -0.54 -6.67
C LEU A 419 -0.67 -1.81 -7.24
N ALA A 420 0.08 -2.59 -6.47
CA ALA A 420 0.50 -3.94 -6.83
C ALA A 420 -0.42 -5.03 -6.24
N GLY A 421 -1.50 -4.65 -5.55
CA GLY A 421 -2.50 -5.57 -5.04
C GLY A 421 -3.52 -6.00 -6.10
N SER A 422 -4.59 -6.67 -5.69
CA SER A 422 -5.66 -7.11 -6.61
C SER A 422 -6.59 -5.99 -7.08
N GLY A 423 -6.60 -4.84 -6.40
CA GLY A 423 -7.63 -3.81 -6.59
C GLY A 423 -9.02 -4.22 -6.09
N ILE A 424 -9.10 -5.34 -5.37
CA ILE A 424 -10.29 -5.88 -4.74
C ILE A 424 -10.03 -5.89 -3.23
N GLY A 425 -10.69 -5.00 -2.49
CA GLY A 425 -10.58 -4.87 -1.03
C GLY A 425 -11.83 -5.35 -0.33
N ASN A 426 -11.80 -5.50 1.00
CA ASN A 426 -12.97 -5.90 1.78
C ASN A 426 -14.16 -4.97 1.48
N ALA A 427 -15.37 -5.53 1.40
CA ALA A 427 -16.58 -4.73 1.25
C ALA A 427 -16.86 -3.97 2.55
N VAL A 428 -16.39 -2.72 2.63
CA VAL A 428 -16.69 -1.79 3.74
C VAL A 428 -17.81 -0.84 3.28
N PRO A 429 -18.81 -0.51 4.11
CA PRO A 429 -19.80 0.50 3.78
C PRO A 429 -19.13 1.82 3.38
N GLY A 430 -19.48 2.35 2.20
CA GLY A 430 -19.03 3.67 1.74
C GLY A 430 -18.06 3.61 0.56
N LEU A 431 -16.79 3.27 0.80
CA LEU A 431 -15.70 3.59 -0.13
C LEU A 431 -15.54 2.60 -1.29
N ARG A 432 -15.59 1.30 -0.97
CA ARG A 432 -15.51 0.20 -1.94
C ARG A 432 -16.83 -0.56 -1.93
N PRO A 433 -17.92 0.03 -2.46
CA PRO A 433 -19.17 -0.70 -2.60
C PRO A 433 -18.88 -1.95 -3.42
N HIS A 434 -19.15 -3.10 -2.80
CA HIS A 434 -18.91 -4.42 -3.37
C HIS A 434 -17.42 -4.81 -3.57
N GLY A 435 -16.50 -4.14 -2.89
CA GLY A 435 -15.08 -4.51 -2.82
C GLY A 435 -14.20 -3.99 -3.95
N PHE A 436 -14.76 -3.34 -4.97
CA PHE A 436 -13.98 -2.76 -6.05
C PHE A 436 -13.29 -1.46 -5.63
N SER A 437 -12.00 -1.34 -5.91
CA SER A 437 -11.30 -0.05 -5.90
C SER A 437 -11.92 0.91 -6.91
N SER A 438 -12.00 2.19 -6.55
CA SER A 438 -12.46 3.24 -7.47
C SER A 438 -11.51 3.46 -8.65
N LEU A 439 -10.27 2.95 -8.56
CA LEU A 439 -9.24 2.98 -9.61
C LEU A 439 -9.36 1.80 -10.60
N GLY A 440 -10.10 0.76 -10.23
CA GLY A 440 -10.24 -0.46 -11.02
C GLY A 440 -11.03 -0.28 -12.31
N GLY A 441 -10.46 -0.76 -13.43
CA GLY A 441 -11.11 -0.82 -14.73
C GLY A 441 -11.49 0.51 -15.36
N LEU A 442 -10.90 1.62 -14.90
CA LEU A 442 -11.10 2.94 -15.50
C LEU A 442 -10.45 3.01 -16.88
N LEU A 443 -11.22 3.35 -17.91
CA LEU A 443 -10.68 3.62 -19.25
C LEU A 443 -9.87 4.92 -19.23
N ARG A 444 -8.56 4.86 -19.47
CA ARG A 444 -7.61 5.99 -19.39
C ARG A 444 -7.49 6.76 -20.69
N PHE A 445 -7.24 8.07 -20.61
CA PHE A 445 -7.24 9.04 -21.72
C PHE A 445 -6.57 8.56 -23.03
N GLY A 446 -5.42 7.87 -22.98
CA GLY A 446 -4.69 7.39 -24.17
C GLY A 446 -5.15 6.04 -24.74
N GLU A 447 -5.83 5.19 -23.96
CA GLU A 447 -6.02 3.77 -24.31
C GLU A 447 -6.88 3.48 -25.56
N PRO A 448 -7.90 4.27 -25.92
CA PRO A 448 -8.62 4.08 -27.17
C PRO A 448 -7.76 4.34 -28.43
N HIS A 449 -6.58 4.94 -28.27
CA HIS A 449 -5.63 5.16 -29.36
C HIS A 449 -4.45 4.18 -29.29
N ASP A 450 -3.93 3.92 -28.08
CA ASP A 450 -2.74 3.08 -27.85
C ASP A 450 -3.06 1.60 -27.57
N GLY A 451 -4.35 1.30 -27.42
CA GLY A 451 -4.91 0.00 -27.08
C GLY A 451 -5.19 -0.19 -25.60
N VAL A 452 -6.42 -0.60 -25.30
CA VAL A 452 -6.86 -1.00 -23.95
C VAL A 452 -6.36 -2.42 -23.66
N ARG A 453 -5.77 -2.62 -22.47
CA ARG A 453 -5.08 -3.88 -22.10
C ARG A 453 -5.57 -4.49 -20.79
N HIS A 454 -6.75 -4.11 -20.33
CA HIS A 454 -7.30 -4.53 -19.05
C HIS A 454 -8.82 -4.63 -19.12
N ALA A 455 -9.42 -5.33 -18.16
CA ALA A 455 -10.86 -5.39 -18.00
C ALA A 455 -11.39 -4.03 -17.56
N LEU A 456 -12.53 -3.62 -18.13
CA LEU A 456 -13.14 -2.33 -17.88
C LEU A 456 -14.11 -2.40 -16.70
N ALA A 457 -14.52 -1.24 -16.18
CA ALA A 457 -15.53 -1.11 -15.15
C ALA A 457 -16.76 -0.35 -15.66
N ALA A 458 -17.94 -0.88 -15.36
CA ALA A 458 -19.21 -0.22 -15.63
C ALA A 458 -20.15 -0.24 -14.42
N ARG A 459 -21.11 0.68 -14.39
CA ARG A 459 -22.28 0.66 -13.52
C ARG A 459 -23.55 0.50 -14.36
N ILE A 460 -24.57 -0.12 -13.81
CA ILE A 460 -25.86 -0.31 -14.50
C ILE A 460 -27.02 0.08 -13.59
N SER A 461 -28.18 0.39 -14.16
CA SER A 461 -29.35 0.73 -13.36
C SER A 461 -29.86 -0.47 -12.56
N ALA A 462 -30.44 -0.19 -11.40
CA ALA A 462 -30.82 -1.23 -10.45
C ALA A 462 -31.79 -2.26 -11.06
N ASP A 463 -32.70 -1.83 -11.93
CA ASP A 463 -33.69 -2.66 -12.61
C ASP A 463 -33.09 -3.65 -13.62
N ARG A 464 -31.81 -3.47 -14.00
CA ARG A 464 -31.06 -4.42 -14.83
C ARG A 464 -30.46 -5.56 -14.01
N LEU A 465 -30.36 -5.44 -12.69
CA LEU A 465 -29.79 -6.48 -11.81
C LEU A 465 -30.84 -7.51 -11.39
N ARG A 466 -30.40 -8.72 -11.06
CA ARG A 466 -31.21 -9.75 -10.43
C ARG A 466 -31.67 -9.29 -9.04
N ALA A 467 -32.98 -9.20 -8.86
CA ALA A 467 -33.56 -8.85 -7.56
C ALA A 467 -33.14 -9.84 -6.47
N GLY A 468 -32.68 -9.33 -5.32
CA GLY A 468 -32.27 -10.14 -4.18
C GLY A 468 -30.98 -10.97 -4.37
N ALA A 469 -30.27 -10.83 -5.49
CA ALA A 469 -29.06 -11.60 -5.72
C ALA A 469 -27.87 -11.09 -4.91
N TRP A 470 -27.09 -12.04 -4.40
CA TRP A 470 -25.75 -11.78 -3.89
C TRP A 470 -24.79 -11.41 -5.02
N PRO A 471 -23.77 -10.58 -4.74
CA PRO A 471 -22.69 -10.33 -5.69
C PRO A 471 -22.00 -11.64 -6.13
N THR A 472 -21.44 -11.64 -7.33
CA THR A 472 -20.62 -12.74 -7.86
C THR A 472 -19.16 -12.31 -7.94
N TRP A 473 -18.23 -13.27 -7.95
CA TRP A 473 -16.80 -12.96 -8.03
C TRP A 473 -16.48 -12.05 -9.24
N PRO A 474 -15.60 -11.04 -9.08
CA PRO A 474 -14.78 -10.71 -7.90
C PRO A 474 -15.46 -9.80 -6.87
N ALA A 475 -16.72 -9.44 -7.08
CA ALA A 475 -17.45 -8.57 -6.16
C ALA A 475 -17.74 -9.27 -4.82
N MET A 476 -17.82 -8.47 -3.77
CA MET A 476 -18.13 -8.87 -2.40
C MET A 476 -19.27 -8.03 -1.82
N GLY A 477 -19.60 -8.23 -0.54
CA GLY A 477 -20.58 -7.41 0.17
C GLY A 477 -22.00 -7.96 0.10
N ASN A 478 -22.98 -7.08 0.25
CA ASN A 478 -24.38 -7.47 0.46
C ASN A 478 -25.15 -7.63 -0.84
N ALA A 479 -26.20 -8.46 -0.79
CA ALA A 479 -27.17 -8.61 -1.87
C ALA A 479 -27.85 -7.28 -2.22
N VAL A 480 -28.31 -7.18 -3.47
CA VAL A 480 -29.19 -6.08 -3.90
C VAL A 480 -30.45 -6.11 -3.04
N PRO A 481 -30.88 -4.99 -2.41
CA PRO A 481 -32.03 -4.97 -1.52
C PRO A 481 -33.29 -5.56 -2.17
N PRO A 482 -34.11 -6.33 -1.44
CA PRO A 482 -35.41 -6.80 -1.93
C PRO A 482 -36.27 -5.64 -2.44
N GLY A 483 -36.94 -5.84 -3.58
CA GLY A 483 -37.71 -4.78 -4.24
C GLY A 483 -36.91 -3.84 -5.16
N ARG A 484 -35.58 -4.00 -5.23
CA ARG A 484 -34.76 -3.43 -6.32
C ARG A 484 -34.30 -4.53 -7.27
N GLY A 485 -34.35 -4.26 -8.56
CA GLY A 485 -33.97 -5.21 -9.62
C GLY A 485 -35.15 -5.97 -10.22
N SER A 486 -34.81 -6.94 -11.06
CA SER A 486 -35.75 -7.78 -11.80
C SER A 486 -35.49 -9.26 -11.51
N ALA A 487 -36.56 -10.04 -11.29
CA ALA A 487 -36.44 -11.49 -11.08
C ALA A 487 -35.97 -12.24 -12.34
N ALA A 488 -36.21 -11.68 -13.52
CA ALA A 488 -35.85 -12.27 -14.81
C ALA A 488 -34.38 -12.06 -15.21
N SER A 489 -33.69 -11.07 -14.62
CA SER A 489 -32.30 -10.76 -14.95
C SER A 489 -31.33 -11.84 -14.49
N ASN A 490 -30.27 -12.11 -15.24
CA ASN A 490 -29.12 -12.92 -14.84
C ASN A 490 -27.91 -12.08 -14.39
N LEU A 491 -28.01 -10.75 -14.42
CA LEU A 491 -26.94 -9.84 -14.03
C LEU A 491 -26.85 -9.69 -12.51
N ARG A 492 -25.62 -9.70 -12.01
CA ARG A 492 -25.29 -9.47 -10.60
C ARG A 492 -24.18 -8.43 -10.53
N ILE A 493 -24.02 -7.79 -9.37
CA ILE A 493 -22.80 -7.01 -9.15
C ILE A 493 -21.63 -7.99 -9.14
N GLY A 494 -20.59 -7.66 -9.91
CA GLY A 494 -19.45 -8.53 -10.22
C GLY A 494 -19.58 -9.35 -11.49
N SER A 495 -20.75 -9.34 -12.17
CA SER A 495 -20.87 -9.99 -13.48
C SER A 495 -19.84 -9.43 -14.47
N LEU A 496 -19.10 -10.33 -15.12
CA LEU A 496 -18.24 -10.02 -16.25
C LEU A 496 -19.07 -10.10 -17.54
N LEU A 497 -19.15 -8.99 -18.25
CA LEU A 497 -19.79 -8.89 -19.55
C LEU A 497 -18.74 -8.79 -20.64
N ALA A 498 -18.93 -9.46 -21.77
CA ALA A 498 -17.96 -9.44 -22.86
C ALA A 498 -18.62 -9.63 -24.22
N LEU A 499 -17.93 -9.19 -25.27
CA LEU A 499 -18.30 -9.55 -26.64
C LEU A 499 -17.84 -10.99 -26.90
N PRO A 500 -18.73 -11.89 -27.34
CA PRO A 500 -18.32 -13.22 -27.74
C PRO A 500 -17.24 -13.18 -28.84
N PRO A 501 -16.31 -14.15 -28.86
CA PRO A 501 -15.20 -14.16 -29.81
C PRO A 501 -15.63 -14.33 -31.27
N GLY A 502 -16.86 -14.81 -31.51
CA GLY A 502 -17.44 -14.93 -32.84
C GLY A 502 -18.01 -13.62 -33.41
N VAL A 503 -18.07 -12.54 -32.62
CA VAL A 503 -18.50 -11.23 -33.12
C VAL A 503 -17.40 -10.62 -34.00
N ASP A 504 -17.69 -10.39 -35.27
CA ASP A 504 -16.78 -9.70 -36.18
C ASP A 504 -16.77 -8.19 -35.89
N LEU A 505 -15.68 -7.72 -35.28
CA LEU A 505 -15.51 -6.32 -34.90
C LEU A 505 -15.49 -5.37 -36.11
N ARG A 506 -15.03 -5.83 -37.28
CA ARG A 506 -14.95 -5.00 -38.49
C ARG A 506 -16.33 -4.76 -39.10
N ALA A 507 -17.26 -5.69 -38.88
CA ALA A 507 -18.65 -5.59 -39.33
C ALA A 507 -19.50 -4.66 -38.44
N LEU A 508 -19.01 -4.23 -37.29
CA LEU A 508 -19.75 -3.34 -36.37
C LEU A 508 -19.81 -1.89 -36.84
N GLY A 509 -19.11 -1.55 -37.93
CA GLY A 509 -19.07 -0.20 -38.50
C GLY A 509 -18.43 0.84 -37.58
N LEU A 510 -17.51 0.41 -36.71
CA LEU A 510 -16.72 1.25 -35.81
C LEU A 510 -15.32 1.58 -36.39
N GLY A 511 -15.14 1.35 -37.69
CA GLY A 511 -13.84 1.36 -38.36
C GLY A 511 -13.08 0.04 -38.17
N THR A 512 -11.85 0.01 -38.67
CA THR A 512 -10.90 -1.10 -38.48
C THR A 512 -9.74 -0.73 -37.56
N ASN A 513 -9.75 0.50 -37.05
CA ASN A 513 -8.82 1.09 -36.10
C ASN A 513 -9.52 2.27 -35.39
N GLY A 514 -8.86 2.83 -34.38
CA GLY A 514 -9.35 4.01 -33.65
C GLY A 514 -10.25 3.68 -32.46
N PRO A 515 -10.76 4.72 -31.78
CA PRO A 515 -11.30 4.58 -30.41
C PRO A 515 -12.45 3.59 -30.24
N GLY A 516 -13.44 3.62 -31.12
CA GLY A 516 -14.59 2.70 -31.06
C GLY A 516 -14.18 1.25 -31.33
N TYR A 517 -13.28 1.02 -32.29
CA TYR A 517 -12.75 -0.31 -32.60
C TYR A 517 -11.89 -0.85 -31.45
N GLU A 518 -11.03 -0.02 -30.86
CA GLU A 518 -10.17 -0.40 -29.73
C GLU A 518 -10.99 -0.72 -28.47
N LEU A 519 -12.08 0.02 -28.22
CA LEU A 519 -13.04 -0.32 -27.17
C LEU A 519 -13.73 -1.67 -27.44
N ALA A 520 -14.16 -1.92 -28.68
CA ALA A 520 -14.76 -3.20 -29.06
C ALA A 520 -13.79 -4.37 -28.86
N ARG A 521 -12.52 -4.18 -29.26
CA ARG A 521 -11.45 -5.15 -29.04
C ARG A 521 -11.23 -5.41 -27.55
N ALA A 522 -11.22 -4.36 -26.72
CA ALA A 522 -11.10 -4.48 -25.27
C ALA A 522 -12.23 -5.33 -24.66
N LEU A 523 -13.47 -5.09 -25.08
CA LEU A 523 -14.64 -5.84 -24.62
C LEU A 523 -14.65 -7.30 -25.08
N GLN A 524 -13.98 -7.64 -26.18
CA GLN A 524 -13.79 -9.01 -26.66
C GLN A 524 -12.60 -9.73 -26.01
N ASP A 525 -11.56 -8.99 -25.63
CA ASP A 525 -10.31 -9.56 -25.10
C ASP A 525 -10.26 -9.60 -23.57
N PHE A 526 -10.95 -8.68 -22.89
CA PHE A 526 -10.92 -8.54 -21.42
C PHE A 526 -12.33 -8.42 -20.80
N GLY A 527 -13.27 -7.81 -21.52
CA GLY A 527 -14.62 -7.57 -21.04
C GLY A 527 -14.74 -6.38 -20.08
N VAL A 528 -15.92 -6.27 -19.46
CA VAL A 528 -16.29 -5.19 -18.53
C VAL A 528 -17.03 -5.76 -17.31
N TYR A 529 -16.57 -5.39 -16.12
CA TYR A 529 -17.20 -5.77 -14.85
C TYR A 529 -18.31 -4.81 -14.47
N VAL A 530 -19.45 -5.36 -14.04
CA VAL A 530 -20.51 -4.61 -13.36
C VAL A 530 -20.07 -4.32 -11.92
N THR A 531 -19.56 -3.13 -11.67
CA THR A 531 -18.97 -2.75 -10.37
C THR A 531 -19.96 -2.18 -9.37
N GLY A 532 -21.14 -1.77 -9.83
CA GLY A 532 -22.18 -1.23 -8.95
C GLY A 532 -23.38 -0.67 -9.70
N VAL A 533 -24.22 0.06 -8.95
CA VAL A 533 -25.52 0.56 -9.43
C VAL A 533 -25.44 2.02 -9.81
N GLY A 534 -25.90 2.43 -10.99
CA GLY A 534 -26.03 3.82 -11.42
C GLY A 534 -27.48 4.22 -11.70
N PRO A 535 -27.76 5.51 -12.00
CA PRO A 535 -29.08 5.92 -12.48
C PRO A 535 -29.33 5.55 -13.95
N GLU A 536 -28.28 5.51 -14.79
CA GLU A 536 -28.42 5.17 -16.21
C GLU A 536 -28.39 3.65 -16.45
N PRO A 537 -28.99 3.16 -17.56
CA PRO A 537 -29.00 1.74 -17.90
C PRO A 537 -27.61 1.11 -17.95
N PHE A 538 -26.63 1.85 -18.47
CA PHE A 538 -25.23 1.43 -18.56
C PHE A 538 -24.31 2.65 -18.57
N VAL A 539 -23.28 2.62 -17.73
CA VAL A 539 -22.27 3.68 -17.61
C VAL A 539 -20.88 3.06 -17.56
N LEU A 540 -20.06 3.32 -18.57
CA LEU A 540 -18.63 2.99 -18.57
C LEU A 540 -17.87 4.01 -17.70
N LEU A 541 -16.93 3.54 -16.88
CA LEU A 541 -16.15 4.42 -16.02
C LEU A 541 -14.83 4.84 -16.69
N LEU A 542 -14.55 6.14 -16.66
CA LEU A 542 -13.38 6.76 -17.27
C LEU A 542 -12.41 7.25 -16.20
N GLY A 543 -11.11 7.18 -16.48
CA GLY A 543 -10.08 7.77 -15.62
C GLY A 543 -9.99 9.27 -15.75
N GLU A 544 -10.39 9.84 -16.88
CA GLU A 544 -10.31 11.27 -17.15
C GLU A 544 -11.44 11.68 -18.10
N GLU A 545 -11.93 12.92 -17.97
CA GLU A 545 -12.77 13.53 -19.01
C GLU A 545 -11.94 13.78 -20.27
N ARG A 546 -12.59 13.65 -21.44
CA ARG A 546 -11.92 13.70 -22.73
C ARG A 546 -12.50 14.78 -23.62
N ALA A 547 -11.62 15.55 -24.26
CA ALA A 547 -11.99 16.30 -25.45
C ALA A 547 -12.21 15.32 -26.62
N GLY A 548 -13.21 15.58 -27.47
CA GLY A 548 -13.48 14.75 -28.66
C GLY A 548 -14.13 13.39 -28.37
N ALA A 549 -14.91 13.28 -27.29
CA ALA A 549 -15.60 12.05 -26.87
C ALA A 549 -16.84 11.68 -27.72
N GLU A 550 -17.08 12.35 -28.86
CA GLU A 550 -18.28 12.17 -29.69
C GLU A 550 -18.47 10.73 -30.21
N TRP A 551 -17.38 9.94 -30.25
CA TRP A 551 -17.40 8.54 -30.64
C TRP A 551 -17.96 7.60 -29.55
N GLU A 552 -17.93 8.01 -28.27
CA GLU A 552 -18.22 7.11 -27.14
C GLU A 552 -19.67 6.64 -27.14
N ALA A 553 -20.63 7.56 -27.21
CA ALA A 553 -22.05 7.21 -27.19
C ALA A 553 -22.46 6.35 -28.41
N PRO A 554 -22.09 6.69 -29.67
CA PRO A 554 -22.33 5.82 -30.82
C PRO A 554 -21.68 4.43 -30.67
N ALA A 555 -20.44 4.35 -30.16
CA ALA A 555 -19.77 3.08 -29.97
C ALA A 555 -20.48 2.22 -28.91
N LEU A 556 -20.80 2.79 -27.75
CA LEU A 556 -21.50 2.07 -26.67
C LEU A 556 -22.90 1.62 -27.09
N ASN A 557 -23.63 2.43 -27.86
CA ASN A 557 -24.94 2.05 -28.40
C ASN A 557 -24.87 0.84 -29.36
N ARG A 558 -23.73 0.63 -30.04
CA ARG A 558 -23.51 -0.57 -30.87
C ARG A 558 -22.99 -1.76 -30.08
N LEU A 559 -22.14 -1.52 -29.09
CA LEU A 559 -21.41 -2.58 -28.38
C LEU A 559 -22.20 -3.19 -27.22
N VAL A 560 -22.86 -2.36 -26.40
CA VAL A 560 -23.55 -2.80 -25.19
C VAL A 560 -24.66 -3.83 -25.46
N PRO A 561 -25.48 -3.70 -26.52
CA PRO A 561 -26.50 -4.72 -26.84
C PRO A 561 -25.94 -6.10 -27.21
N LEU A 562 -24.65 -6.17 -27.59
CA LEU A 562 -23.99 -7.41 -28.01
C LEU A 562 -23.28 -8.13 -26.87
N LEU A 563 -23.20 -7.50 -25.68
CA LEU A 563 -22.54 -8.07 -24.52
C LEU A 563 -23.29 -9.28 -23.99
N GLN A 564 -22.53 -10.32 -23.63
CA GLN A 564 -23.03 -11.54 -23.00
C GLN A 564 -22.33 -11.74 -21.65
N VAL A 565 -22.99 -12.46 -20.75
CA VAL A 565 -22.44 -12.81 -19.43
C VAL A 565 -21.44 -13.94 -19.60
N VAL A 566 -20.23 -13.77 -19.07
CA VAL A 566 -19.24 -14.85 -18.96
C VAL A 566 -19.58 -15.68 -17.72
N ARG A 567 -20.41 -16.72 -17.88
CA ARG A 567 -21.06 -17.42 -16.76
C ARG A 567 -20.09 -18.22 -15.90
N ASN A 568 -18.97 -18.66 -16.47
CA ASN A 568 -17.92 -19.39 -15.79
C ASN A 568 -16.76 -18.47 -15.35
N ASN A 569 -17.01 -17.17 -15.16
CA ASN A 569 -16.06 -16.27 -14.51
C ASN A 569 -16.07 -16.49 -12.99
N THR A 570 -15.07 -17.19 -12.48
CA THR A 570 -14.97 -17.58 -11.06
C THR A 570 -13.55 -17.36 -10.53
N PRO A 571 -13.30 -17.44 -9.20
CA PRO A 571 -11.93 -17.39 -8.69
C PRO A 571 -11.01 -18.47 -9.28
N GLN A 572 -11.56 -19.63 -9.65
CA GLN A 572 -10.82 -20.76 -10.23
C GLN A 572 -10.62 -20.61 -11.75
N THR A 573 -11.56 -19.93 -12.41
CA THR A 573 -11.55 -19.65 -13.85
C THR A 573 -11.72 -18.16 -14.15
N PRO A 574 -10.79 -17.29 -13.72
CA PRO A 574 -10.84 -15.86 -14.05
C PRO A 574 -10.94 -15.64 -15.56
N GLY A 575 -11.88 -14.81 -16.01
CA GLY A 575 -12.11 -14.57 -17.43
C GLY A 575 -12.64 -15.79 -18.21
N GLY A 576 -13.13 -16.82 -17.51
CA GLY A 576 -13.63 -18.06 -18.12
C GLY A 576 -12.60 -19.18 -18.27
N GLY A 577 -11.34 -18.96 -17.88
CA GLY A 577 -10.29 -19.98 -17.90
C GLY A 577 -9.86 -20.45 -19.30
N GLY A 578 -8.94 -21.41 -19.36
CA GLY A 578 -8.29 -21.83 -20.62
C GLY A 578 -7.18 -20.87 -21.06
N ILE A 579 -6.82 -20.90 -22.34
CA ILE A 579 -5.73 -20.09 -22.90
C ILE A 579 -6.18 -18.62 -22.98
N PRO A 580 -5.48 -17.67 -22.34
CA PRO A 580 -5.81 -16.25 -22.44
C PRO A 580 -5.79 -15.75 -23.89
N ARG A 581 -6.79 -14.94 -24.27
CA ARG A 581 -6.86 -14.31 -25.61
C ARG A 581 -5.78 -13.26 -25.85
N ARG A 582 -5.23 -12.71 -24.77
CA ARG A 582 -4.09 -11.79 -24.76
C ARG A 582 -3.07 -12.26 -23.75
N GLU A 583 -1.85 -11.77 -23.88
CA GLU A 583 -0.88 -11.90 -22.80
C GLU A 583 -1.43 -11.21 -21.54
N PRO A 584 -1.29 -11.85 -20.35
CA PRO A 584 -1.58 -11.18 -19.10
C PRO A 584 -0.76 -9.89 -18.97
N ALA A 585 -1.22 -8.96 -18.12
CA ALA A 585 -0.43 -7.76 -17.85
C ALA A 585 0.98 -8.15 -17.41
N PRO A 586 2.05 -7.48 -17.87
CA PRO A 586 3.38 -7.76 -17.36
C PRO A 586 3.42 -7.59 -15.84
N GLU A 587 4.26 -8.33 -15.12
CA GLU A 587 4.31 -8.14 -13.67
C GLU A 587 4.75 -6.72 -13.31
N LEU A 588 4.03 -6.08 -12.38
CA LEU A 588 4.50 -4.83 -11.77
C LEU A 588 5.64 -5.23 -10.88
N VAL A 589 6.89 -5.15 -11.34
CA VAL A 589 8.11 -5.66 -10.66
C VAL A 589 7.83 -6.00 -9.18
N PRO A 590 7.35 -7.22 -8.89
CA PRO A 590 7.12 -7.73 -7.54
C PRO A 590 8.41 -8.46 -7.14
N ARG A 591 8.87 -8.53 -5.90
CA ARG A 591 8.26 -8.46 -4.58
C ARG A 591 9.39 -8.21 -3.58
#